data_AF-A0A1X0XZ95-F1
#
_entry.id   AF-A0A1X0XZ95-F1
#
_cell.length_a   1.000
_cell.length_b   1.000
_cell.length_c   1.000
_cell.angle_alpha   90.00
_cell.angle_beta   90.00
_cell.angle_gamma   90.00
#
_symmetry.space_group_name_H-M   'P 1'
#
loop_
_entity.id
_entity.type
_entity.pdbx_description
1 polymer ?
#
loop_
_entity_poly.entity_id
_entity_poly.type
_entity_poly.pdbx_seq_one_letter_code
_entity_poly.pdbx_strand_id
1 'polypeptide(L)'
;MIADGPREGRPGEAERCAATRAIVDEVDWDCQVHKNFAESNMGCQLRISSGISWAFTLVDEAIILEDDCVPSSSFFLYCAELLDRYANDERVMMVSGRNHLFGRMDTDDSYYFSRYPHVWGWATWRRAWEKYDAKMSNWPEIRDRKIFDQYFASILERYYRESILQYVYDGKINTWAYQWFYAIWANSGLCATPARNLVRNIGFDTEATNTKWDLIYSAHSALAAEELELPLKHPATVLASSDRDELEARLQASRGRGLLHALNKYISVLRVLLKRTTGIGEWPNPGLLVRGGG
;
A
#
# COMPACT_ATOMS: atom_id res chain seq x y z
N MET A 1 -7.92 -4.47 -17.39
CA MET A 1 -8.84 -4.89 -16.32
C MET A 1 -8.47 -6.27 -15.81
N ILE A 2 -8.35 -6.40 -14.49
CA ILE A 2 -8.15 -7.68 -13.80
C ILE A 2 -9.33 -7.91 -12.86
N ALA A 3 -9.76 -9.16 -12.72
CA ALA A 3 -10.75 -9.56 -11.74
C ALA A 3 -10.44 -10.97 -11.25
N ASP A 4 -10.77 -11.27 -9.99
CA ASP A 4 -10.67 -12.62 -9.44
C ASP A 4 -11.87 -13.48 -9.87
N GLY A 5 -11.73 -14.80 -9.72
CA GLY A 5 -12.81 -15.75 -9.90
C GLY A 5 -13.70 -15.88 -8.66
N PRO A 6 -14.93 -16.39 -8.83
CA PRO A 6 -15.80 -16.73 -7.71
C PRO A 6 -15.20 -17.87 -6.87
N ARG A 7 -15.50 -17.91 -5.58
CA ARG A 7 -15.11 -19.04 -4.72
C ARG A 7 -16.05 -20.20 -4.97
N GLU A 8 -15.47 -21.39 -5.06
CA GLU A 8 -16.24 -22.62 -5.16
C GLU A 8 -17.14 -22.77 -3.94
N GLY A 9 -18.40 -23.16 -4.17
CA GLY A 9 -19.36 -23.44 -3.12
C GLY A 9 -19.92 -22.22 -2.39
N ARG A 10 -19.72 -20.99 -2.87
CA ARG A 10 -20.38 -19.77 -2.34
C ARG A 10 -21.59 -19.39 -3.20
N PRO A 11 -22.83 -19.68 -2.76
CA PRO A 11 -24.03 -19.42 -3.57
C PRO A 11 -24.17 -17.94 -3.95
N GLY A 12 -24.52 -17.66 -5.20
CA GLY A 12 -24.72 -16.31 -5.71
C GLY A 12 -23.45 -15.55 -6.08
N GLU A 13 -22.26 -16.06 -5.77
CA GLU A 13 -21.00 -15.35 -6.05
C GLU A 13 -20.63 -15.40 -7.53
N ALA A 14 -20.90 -16.53 -8.22
CA ALA A 14 -20.64 -16.65 -9.65
C ALA A 14 -21.47 -15.64 -10.46
N GLU A 15 -22.74 -15.46 -10.10
CA GLU A 15 -23.65 -14.49 -10.71
C GLU A 15 -23.20 -13.05 -10.44
N ARG A 16 -22.78 -12.74 -9.21
CA ARG A 16 -22.23 -11.42 -8.86
C ARG A 16 -20.94 -11.12 -9.62
N CYS A 17 -20.00 -12.08 -9.70
CA CYS A 17 -18.78 -11.92 -10.49
C CYS A 17 -19.07 -11.70 -11.98
N ALA A 18 -20.04 -12.44 -12.55
CA ALA A 18 -20.46 -12.25 -13.93
C ALA A 18 -21.06 -10.85 -14.17
N ALA A 19 -21.93 -10.39 -13.27
CA ALA A 19 -22.51 -9.04 -13.33
C ALA A 19 -21.43 -7.95 -13.23
N THR A 20 -20.47 -8.07 -12.31
CA THR A 20 -19.36 -7.11 -12.21
C THR A 20 -18.48 -7.09 -13.47
N ARG A 21 -18.20 -8.26 -14.07
CA ARG A 21 -17.40 -8.33 -15.30
C ARG A 21 -18.13 -7.70 -16.49
N ALA A 22 -19.46 -7.80 -16.54
CA ALA A 22 -20.27 -7.20 -17.60
C ALA A 22 -20.20 -5.66 -17.60
N ILE A 23 -19.97 -5.00 -16.46
CA ILE A 23 -19.76 -3.54 -16.39
C ILE A 23 -18.58 -3.11 -17.28
N VAL A 24 -17.56 -3.96 -17.43
CA VAL A 24 -16.40 -3.66 -18.28
C VAL A 24 -16.78 -3.59 -19.77
N ASP A 25 -17.87 -4.25 -20.17
CA ASP A 25 -18.42 -4.16 -21.54
C ASP A 25 -19.20 -2.87 -21.80
N GLU A 26 -19.50 -2.09 -20.76
CA GLU A 26 -20.20 -0.80 -20.86
C GLU A 26 -19.26 0.39 -21.10
N VAL A 27 -17.94 0.14 -21.17
CA VAL A 27 -16.95 1.19 -21.49
C VAL A 27 -17.17 1.68 -22.93
N ASP A 28 -17.61 2.93 -23.07
CA ASP A 28 -18.07 3.51 -24.33
C ASP A 28 -17.17 4.63 -24.90
N TRP A 29 -16.11 5.00 -24.18
CA TRP A 29 -15.11 5.97 -24.65
C TRP A 29 -13.96 5.28 -25.41
N ASP A 30 -13.28 6.05 -26.27
CA ASP A 30 -12.21 5.55 -27.15
C ASP A 30 -10.98 5.10 -26.33
N CYS A 31 -10.91 3.80 -26.06
CA CYS A 31 -9.79 3.16 -25.38
C CYS A 31 -9.68 1.67 -25.73
N GLN A 32 -8.50 1.09 -25.50
CA GLN A 32 -8.28 -0.34 -25.65
C GLN A 32 -8.50 -1.06 -24.32
N VAL A 33 -9.48 -1.96 -24.28
CA VAL A 33 -9.81 -2.73 -23.08
C VAL A 33 -9.20 -4.12 -23.16
N HIS A 34 -8.10 -4.33 -22.41
CA HIS A 34 -7.54 -5.66 -22.18
C HIS A 34 -8.15 -6.28 -20.93
N LYS A 35 -8.59 -7.54 -21.00
CA LYS A 35 -9.21 -8.28 -19.90
C LYS A 35 -8.36 -9.49 -19.50
N ASN A 36 -8.10 -9.63 -18.21
CA ASN A 36 -7.48 -10.81 -17.62
C ASN A 36 -8.28 -11.21 -16.37
N PHE A 37 -9.32 -12.02 -16.58
CA PHE A 37 -10.21 -12.48 -15.52
C PHE A 37 -9.84 -13.91 -15.14
N ALA A 38 -9.67 -14.16 -13.84
CA ALA A 38 -9.40 -15.52 -13.35
C ALA A 38 -10.68 -16.37 -13.42
N GLU A 39 -10.54 -17.64 -13.79
CA GLU A 39 -11.67 -18.59 -13.82
C GLU A 39 -12.11 -18.97 -12.41
N SER A 40 -11.15 -19.17 -11.50
CA SER A 40 -11.37 -19.53 -10.10
C SER A 40 -10.76 -18.50 -9.15
N ASN A 41 -11.22 -18.49 -7.91
CA ASN A 41 -10.71 -17.59 -6.88
C ASN A 41 -9.24 -17.89 -6.55
N MET A 42 -8.34 -16.97 -6.89
CA MET A 42 -6.91 -17.05 -6.59
C MET A 42 -6.56 -16.38 -5.25
N GLY A 43 -7.45 -15.55 -4.73
CA GLY A 43 -7.22 -14.74 -3.54
C GLY A 43 -6.44 -13.46 -3.84
N CYS A 44 -6.53 -12.49 -2.92
CA CYS A 44 -6.02 -11.13 -3.13
C CYS A 44 -4.51 -11.08 -3.46
N GLN A 45 -3.67 -11.79 -2.70
CA GLN A 45 -2.23 -11.76 -2.93
C GLN A 45 -1.86 -12.20 -4.35
N LEU A 46 -2.34 -13.37 -4.77
CA LEU A 46 -1.96 -13.94 -6.05
C LEU A 46 -2.67 -13.23 -7.21
N ARG A 47 -3.96 -12.90 -7.07
CA ARG A 47 -4.71 -12.26 -8.15
C ARG A 47 -4.16 -10.88 -8.49
N ILE A 48 -3.94 -10.05 -7.47
CA ILE A 48 -3.49 -8.68 -7.71
C ILE A 48 -2.06 -8.66 -8.24
N SER A 49 -1.13 -9.39 -7.58
CA SER A 49 0.28 -9.41 -8.03
C SER A 49 0.44 -9.97 -9.45
N SER A 50 -0.23 -11.08 -9.79
CA SER A 50 -0.19 -11.62 -11.16
C SER A 50 -0.87 -10.73 -12.18
N GLY A 51 -1.92 -10.00 -11.78
CA GLY A 51 -2.60 -9.03 -12.61
C GLY A 51 -1.74 -7.81 -12.94
N ILE A 52 -1.02 -7.28 -11.96
CA ILE A 52 -0.05 -6.19 -12.16
C ILE A 52 1.11 -6.66 -13.04
N SER A 53 1.67 -7.84 -12.76
CA SER A 53 2.73 -8.42 -13.61
C SER A 53 2.28 -8.63 -15.05
N TRP A 54 1.03 -9.06 -15.27
CA TRP A 54 0.45 -9.16 -16.60
C TRP A 54 0.28 -7.78 -17.27
N ALA A 55 -0.19 -6.76 -16.55
CA ALA A 55 -0.29 -5.41 -17.13
C ALA A 55 1.09 -4.92 -17.62
N PHE A 56 2.14 -5.18 -16.85
CA PHE A 56 3.51 -4.84 -17.24
C PHE A 56 4.11 -5.70 -18.36
N THR A 57 3.42 -6.73 -18.88
CA THR A 57 3.83 -7.32 -20.17
C THR A 57 3.33 -6.50 -21.36
N LEU A 58 2.39 -5.58 -21.14
CA LEU A 58 1.74 -4.77 -22.16
C LEU A 58 2.24 -3.32 -22.15
N VAL A 59 2.56 -2.77 -20.97
CA VAL A 59 2.95 -1.36 -20.79
C VAL A 59 4.19 -1.22 -19.92
N ASP A 60 4.89 -0.09 -20.01
CA ASP A 60 6.08 0.21 -19.22
C ASP A 60 5.76 0.96 -17.91
N GLU A 61 4.58 1.57 -17.83
CA GLU A 61 4.06 2.30 -16.68
C GLU A 61 2.55 2.14 -16.58
N ALA A 62 2.03 2.20 -15.36
CA ALA A 62 0.61 1.97 -15.12
C ALA A 62 0.11 2.80 -13.94
N ILE A 63 -1.09 3.37 -14.11
CA ILE A 63 -1.95 3.84 -13.02
C ILE A 63 -2.84 2.66 -12.61
N ILE A 64 -2.85 2.36 -11.32
CA ILE A 64 -3.50 1.20 -10.72
C ILE A 64 -4.57 1.71 -9.75
N LEU A 65 -5.82 1.34 -10.04
CA LEU A 65 -7.00 1.68 -9.23
C LEU A 65 -7.73 0.41 -8.83
N GLU A 66 -8.11 0.33 -7.56
CA GLU A 66 -9.00 -0.69 -7.01
C GLU A 66 -10.46 -0.28 -7.26
N ASP A 67 -11.38 -1.25 -7.24
CA ASP A 67 -12.82 -1.04 -7.50
C ASP A 67 -13.50 -0.12 -6.49
N ASP A 68 -12.88 0.04 -5.31
CA ASP A 68 -13.35 0.88 -4.22
C ASP A 68 -12.62 2.24 -4.12
N CYS A 69 -11.81 2.59 -5.12
CA CYS A 69 -11.05 3.84 -5.16
C CYS A 69 -11.67 4.84 -6.13
N VAL A 70 -12.09 6.00 -5.62
CA VAL A 70 -12.66 7.10 -6.40
C VAL A 70 -11.62 8.22 -6.51
N PRO A 71 -10.95 8.37 -7.66
CA PRO A 71 -9.97 9.43 -7.88
C PRO A 71 -10.64 10.79 -8.18
N SER A 72 -9.93 11.87 -7.87
CA SER A 72 -10.15 13.21 -8.43
C SER A 72 -9.72 13.26 -9.90
N SER A 73 -10.11 14.31 -10.62
CA SER A 73 -9.74 14.47 -12.03
C SER A 73 -8.24 14.71 -12.19
N SER A 74 -7.66 15.54 -11.33
CA SER A 74 -6.24 15.86 -11.31
C SER A 74 -5.33 14.68 -10.94
N PHE A 75 -5.85 13.59 -10.35
CA PHE A 75 -5.08 12.38 -10.07
C PHE A 75 -4.40 11.82 -11.32
N PHE A 76 -5.11 11.75 -12.44
CA PHE A 76 -4.57 11.18 -13.68
C PHE A 76 -3.47 12.03 -14.28
N LEU A 77 -3.65 13.36 -14.27
CA LEU A 77 -2.62 14.31 -14.73
C LEU A 77 -1.40 14.31 -13.81
N TYR A 78 -1.64 14.25 -12.50
CA TYR A 78 -0.59 14.09 -11.49
C TYR A 78 0.25 12.83 -11.72
N CYS A 79 -0.40 11.67 -11.90
CA CYS A 79 0.32 10.44 -12.18
C CYS A 79 1.05 10.48 -13.52
N ALA A 80 0.41 10.93 -14.60
CA ALA A 80 1.03 10.99 -15.92
C ALA A 80 2.28 11.86 -15.93
N GLU A 81 2.22 13.05 -15.32
CA GLU A 81 3.37 13.97 -15.26
C GLU A 81 4.51 13.40 -14.41
N LEU A 82 4.21 12.75 -13.28
CA LEU A 82 5.25 12.16 -12.44
C LEU A 82 5.84 10.87 -13.01
N LEU A 83 5.03 10.08 -13.72
CA LEU A 83 5.47 8.89 -14.44
C LEU A 83 6.51 9.26 -15.51
N ASP A 84 6.22 10.28 -16.33
CA ASP A 84 7.15 10.81 -17.33
C ASP A 84 8.40 11.42 -16.68
N ARG A 85 8.21 12.33 -15.71
CA ARG A 85 9.31 13.05 -15.05
C ARG A 85 10.33 12.13 -14.39
N TYR A 86 9.87 11.05 -13.75
CA TYR A 86 10.71 10.10 -13.02
C TYR A 86 10.90 8.78 -13.76
N ALA A 87 10.60 8.70 -15.05
CA ALA A 87 10.70 7.47 -15.85
C ALA A 87 12.06 6.76 -15.70
N ASN A 88 13.16 7.52 -15.58
CA ASN A 88 14.52 6.99 -15.46
C ASN A 88 15.15 7.17 -14.06
N ASP A 89 14.43 7.73 -13.10
CA ASP A 89 14.95 7.93 -11.74
C ASP A 89 14.60 6.72 -10.85
N GLU A 90 15.55 5.80 -10.70
CA GLU A 90 15.34 4.57 -9.91
C GLU A 90 15.06 4.81 -8.43
N ARG A 91 15.32 6.02 -7.91
CA ARG A 91 15.00 6.35 -6.52
C ARG A 91 13.49 6.43 -6.31
N VAL A 92 12.71 6.77 -7.34
CA VAL A 92 11.26 6.88 -7.27
C VAL A 92 10.64 5.59 -7.78
N MET A 93 9.98 4.87 -6.87
CA MET A 93 9.37 3.58 -7.18
C MET A 93 7.85 3.64 -7.23
N MET A 94 7.25 4.69 -6.71
CA MET A 94 5.79 4.77 -6.60
C MET A 94 5.31 6.23 -6.62
N VAL A 95 4.15 6.44 -7.24
CA VAL A 95 3.35 7.66 -7.13
C VAL A 95 2.08 7.29 -6.38
N SER A 96 1.84 7.83 -5.20
CA SER A 96 0.63 7.60 -4.41
C SER A 96 -0.47 8.57 -4.82
N GLY A 97 -1.74 8.16 -4.78
CA GLY A 97 -2.91 9.06 -4.89
C GLY A 97 -3.43 9.55 -3.54
N ARG A 98 -2.86 9.06 -2.43
CA ARG A 98 -3.40 9.31 -1.09
C ARG A 98 -2.41 10.07 -0.22
N ASN A 99 -2.94 11.03 0.54
CA ASN A 99 -2.21 11.74 1.58
C ASN A 99 -2.67 11.29 2.99
N HIS A 100 -1.76 10.67 3.74
CA HIS A 100 -2.06 10.07 5.06
C HIS A 100 -1.97 11.04 6.23
N LEU A 101 -1.59 12.29 5.96
CA LEU A 101 -1.50 13.36 6.93
C LEU A 101 -2.79 14.19 6.90
N PHE A 102 -3.92 13.50 7.10
CA PHE A 102 -5.28 14.06 7.07
C PHE A 102 -5.69 14.69 5.73
N GLY A 103 -5.13 14.19 4.63
CA GLY A 103 -5.50 14.60 3.29
C GLY A 103 -4.99 15.97 2.86
N ARG A 104 -4.26 16.68 3.71
CA ARG A 104 -3.75 18.02 3.40
C ARG A 104 -2.38 18.25 4.00
N MET A 105 -1.48 18.75 3.17
CA MET A 105 -0.18 19.27 3.60
C MET A 105 -0.10 20.79 3.44
N ASP A 106 0.55 21.43 4.40
CA ASP A 106 0.97 22.82 4.31
C ASP A 106 2.36 22.87 3.67
N THR A 107 2.38 22.99 2.34
CA THR A 107 3.56 23.07 1.48
C THR A 107 3.18 23.79 0.19
N ASP A 108 4.14 24.46 -0.43
CA ASP A 108 3.98 25.07 -1.74
C ASP A 108 4.07 24.04 -2.88
N ASP A 109 4.73 22.91 -2.65
CA ASP A 109 4.89 21.84 -3.64
C ASP A 109 3.60 21.02 -3.81
N SER A 110 3.34 20.52 -5.02
CA SER A 110 2.16 19.68 -5.28
C SER A 110 2.27 18.28 -4.65
N TYR A 111 3.49 17.85 -4.29
CA TYR A 111 3.79 16.56 -3.67
C TYR A 111 5.11 16.61 -2.90
N TYR A 112 5.32 15.60 -2.05
CA TYR A 112 6.57 15.38 -1.32
C TYR A 112 7.00 13.93 -1.46
N PHE A 113 8.26 13.63 -1.16
CA PHE A 113 8.72 12.25 -1.13
C PHE A 113 8.58 11.66 0.27
N SER A 114 8.05 10.46 0.34
CA SER A 114 7.91 9.69 1.56
C SER A 114 8.54 8.31 1.41
N ARG A 115 8.94 7.70 2.53
CA ARG A 115 9.29 6.28 2.58
C ARG A 115 8.05 5.39 2.67
N TYR A 116 6.87 5.93 2.97
CA TYR A 116 5.66 5.14 3.18
C TYR A 116 4.87 4.98 1.88
N PRO A 117 4.74 3.73 1.39
CA PRO A 117 3.91 3.41 0.24
C PRO A 117 2.43 3.28 0.62
N HIS A 118 1.56 3.65 -0.32
CA HIS A 118 0.12 3.61 -0.14
C HIS A 118 -0.62 3.24 -1.42
N VAL A 119 -1.31 2.10 -1.41
CA VAL A 119 -1.80 1.45 -2.64
C VAL A 119 -3.23 1.79 -3.03
N TRP A 120 -3.87 2.77 -2.39
CA TRP A 120 -5.21 3.22 -2.78
C TRP A 120 -5.13 4.27 -3.87
N GLY A 121 -5.23 3.80 -5.11
CA GLY A 121 -4.97 4.61 -6.30
C GLY A 121 -3.52 5.06 -6.35
N TRP A 122 -2.73 4.47 -7.23
CA TRP A 122 -1.30 4.71 -7.30
C TRP A 122 -0.78 4.46 -8.71
N ALA A 123 0.45 4.84 -8.98
CA ALA A 123 1.12 4.54 -10.23
C ALA A 123 2.55 4.07 -9.99
N THR A 124 3.06 3.27 -10.93
CA THR A 124 4.44 2.78 -10.91
C THR A 124 4.89 2.39 -12.32
N TRP A 125 6.16 2.00 -12.41
CA TRP A 125 6.82 1.57 -13.64
C TRP A 125 7.13 0.07 -13.57
N ARG A 126 7.20 -0.57 -14.75
CA ARG A 126 7.68 -1.93 -14.93
C ARG A 126 9.03 -2.12 -14.24
N ARG A 127 9.99 -1.21 -14.46
CA ARG A 127 11.32 -1.24 -13.82
C ARG A 127 11.29 -1.29 -12.29
N ALA A 128 10.26 -0.73 -11.67
CA ALA A 128 10.11 -0.74 -10.22
C ALA A 128 9.40 -2.03 -9.78
N TRP A 129 8.36 -2.42 -10.51
CA TRP A 129 7.61 -3.65 -10.24
C TRP A 129 8.43 -4.93 -10.46
N GLU A 130 9.42 -4.93 -11.35
CA GLU A 130 10.37 -6.04 -11.53
C GLU A 130 11.14 -6.38 -10.24
N LYS A 131 11.23 -5.44 -9.29
CA LYS A 131 11.84 -5.62 -7.97
C LYS A 131 10.87 -6.31 -6.98
N TYR A 132 9.61 -6.51 -7.34
CA TYR A 132 8.61 -7.20 -6.51
C TYR A 132 8.96 -8.69 -6.35
N ASP A 133 9.16 -9.12 -5.11
CA ASP A 133 9.41 -10.51 -4.77
C ASP A 133 8.36 -11.03 -3.77
N ALA A 134 7.42 -11.84 -4.28
CA ALA A 134 6.38 -12.47 -3.47
C ALA A 134 6.91 -13.48 -2.44
N LYS A 135 8.18 -13.89 -2.49
CA LYS A 135 8.79 -14.74 -1.47
C LYS A 135 9.60 -13.93 -0.45
N MET A 136 9.84 -12.65 -0.73
CA MET A 136 10.70 -11.79 0.07
C MET A 136 12.05 -12.49 0.38
N SER A 137 12.71 -13.01 -0.66
CA SER A 137 13.86 -13.94 -0.54
C SER A 137 15.02 -13.37 0.27
N ASN A 138 15.21 -12.05 0.22
CA ASN A 138 16.27 -11.35 0.97
C ASN A 138 15.83 -10.89 2.38
N TRP A 139 14.59 -11.18 2.80
CA TRP A 139 14.08 -10.76 4.11
C TRP A 139 14.91 -11.29 5.27
N PRO A 140 15.33 -12.57 5.32
CA PRO A 140 16.17 -13.07 6.41
C PRO A 140 17.45 -12.26 6.58
N GLU A 141 18.14 -11.91 5.48
CA GLU A 141 19.36 -11.11 5.55
C GLU A 141 19.07 -9.68 6.04
N ILE A 142 18.07 -9.01 5.47
CA ILE A 142 17.68 -7.65 5.86
C ILE A 142 17.31 -7.57 7.34
N ARG A 143 16.55 -8.55 7.82
CA ARG A 143 16.14 -8.70 9.22
C ARG A 143 17.35 -8.91 10.13
N ASP A 144 18.18 -9.90 9.82
CA ASP A 144 19.28 -10.33 10.71
C ASP A 144 20.39 -9.28 10.78
N ARG A 145 20.65 -8.58 9.68
CA ARG A 145 21.58 -7.45 9.63
C ARG A 145 20.98 -6.12 10.12
N LYS A 146 19.69 -6.11 10.49
CA LYS A 146 18.95 -4.92 10.97
C LYS A 146 19.02 -3.74 10.00
N ILE A 147 18.96 -4.02 8.70
CA ILE A 147 19.15 -3.00 7.65
C ILE A 147 18.08 -1.90 7.73
N PHE A 148 16.86 -2.23 8.16
CA PHE A 148 15.79 -1.24 8.32
C PHE A 148 15.90 -0.35 9.57
N ASP A 149 16.87 -0.58 10.46
CA ASP A 149 17.12 0.31 11.60
C ASP A 149 17.54 1.72 11.13
N GLN A 150 18.11 1.86 9.93
CA GLN A 150 18.43 3.17 9.34
C GLN A 150 17.23 3.84 8.65
N TYR A 151 16.17 3.09 8.36
CA TYR A 151 15.00 3.56 7.60
C TYR A 151 13.89 4.14 8.48
N PHE A 152 13.67 3.52 9.64
CA PHE A 152 12.62 3.94 10.56
C PHE A 152 13.25 4.53 11.82
N ALA A 153 12.88 5.73 12.25
CA ALA A 153 13.48 6.35 13.44
C ALA A 153 13.01 5.68 14.75
N SER A 154 11.75 5.26 14.80
CA SER A 154 11.13 4.72 16.01
C SER A 154 11.39 3.22 16.19
N ILE A 155 11.91 2.83 17.35
CA ILE A 155 12.09 1.41 17.71
C ILE A 155 10.76 0.62 17.68
N LEU A 156 9.67 1.27 18.10
CA LEU A 156 8.34 0.67 18.09
C LEU A 156 7.88 0.40 16.66
N GLU A 157 8.15 1.35 15.77
CA GLU A 157 7.84 1.18 14.36
C GLU A 157 8.68 0.08 13.72
N ARG A 158 10.01 0.07 13.95
CA ARG A 158 10.91 -0.96 13.43
C ARG A 158 10.39 -2.36 13.76
N TYR A 159 10.08 -2.62 15.03
CA TYR A 159 9.61 -3.93 15.48
C TYR A 159 8.20 -4.26 14.99
N TYR A 160 7.34 -3.26 14.84
CA TYR A 160 6.05 -3.44 14.20
C TYR A 160 6.17 -3.87 12.74
N ARG A 161 6.94 -3.13 11.94
CA ARG A 161 7.20 -3.44 10.54
C ARG A 161 7.87 -4.79 10.39
N GLU A 162 8.89 -5.08 11.19
CA GLU A 162 9.59 -6.35 11.18
C GLU A 162 8.67 -7.52 11.52
N SER A 163 7.78 -7.37 12.50
CA SER A 163 6.83 -8.43 12.84
C SER A 163 5.81 -8.65 11.72
N ILE A 164 5.34 -7.60 11.05
CA ILE A 164 4.48 -7.73 9.85
C ILE A 164 5.22 -8.49 8.76
N LEU A 165 6.42 -8.02 8.39
CA LEU A 165 7.20 -8.60 7.30
C LEU A 165 7.57 -10.06 7.59
N GLN A 166 7.86 -10.41 8.84
CA GLN A 166 8.06 -11.79 9.25
C GLN A 166 6.80 -12.63 9.11
N TYR A 167 5.63 -12.12 9.49
CA TYR A 167 4.36 -12.83 9.32
C TYR A 167 3.99 -13.02 7.83
N VAL A 168 4.28 -12.04 6.98
CA VAL A 168 4.12 -12.17 5.53
C VAL A 168 5.08 -13.22 4.98
N TYR A 169 6.35 -13.18 5.37
CA TYR A 169 7.37 -14.15 4.97
C TYR A 169 7.03 -15.58 5.41
N ASP A 170 6.48 -15.76 6.62
CA ASP A 170 6.02 -17.04 7.15
C ASP A 170 4.72 -17.54 6.47
N GLY A 171 4.13 -16.78 5.54
CA GLY A 171 2.86 -17.11 4.88
C GLY A 171 1.63 -16.96 5.79
N LYS A 172 1.75 -16.28 6.93
CA LYS A 172 0.67 -16.07 7.91
C LYS A 172 -0.26 -14.90 7.53
N ILE A 173 0.16 -14.05 6.59
CA ILE A 173 -0.64 -12.96 6.05
C ILE A 173 -0.67 -13.10 4.52
N ASN A 174 -1.87 -13.32 3.97
CA ASN A 174 -2.10 -13.39 2.53
C ASN A 174 -2.31 -11.96 1.99
N THR A 175 -1.25 -11.33 1.52
CA THR A 175 -1.29 -9.96 0.96
C THR A 175 -0.17 -9.74 -0.05
N TRP A 176 -0.45 -8.92 -1.07
CA TRP A 176 0.54 -8.43 -2.02
C TRP A 176 1.14 -7.08 -1.58
N ALA A 177 0.39 -6.26 -0.86
CA ALA A 177 0.77 -4.88 -0.56
C ALA A 177 2.03 -4.81 0.31
N TYR A 178 2.11 -5.57 1.41
CA TYR A 178 3.33 -5.58 2.24
C TYR A 178 4.56 -6.11 1.51
N GLN A 179 4.39 -6.98 0.52
CA GLN A 179 5.49 -7.48 -0.31
C GLN A 179 5.99 -6.39 -1.24
N TRP A 180 5.08 -5.57 -1.78
CA TRP A 180 5.45 -4.38 -2.53
C TRP A 180 6.12 -3.32 -1.65
N PHE A 181 5.64 -3.11 -0.43
CA PHE A 181 6.24 -2.15 0.51
C PHE A 181 7.66 -2.59 0.87
N TYR A 182 7.84 -3.88 1.13
CA TYR A 182 9.16 -4.48 1.32
C TYR A 182 10.06 -4.27 0.10
N ALA A 183 9.56 -4.48 -1.13
CA ALA A 183 10.35 -4.27 -2.35
C ALA A 183 10.82 -2.82 -2.46
N ILE A 184 9.97 -1.84 -2.16
CA ILE A 184 10.33 -0.42 -2.11
C ILE A 184 11.44 -0.18 -1.07
N TRP A 185 11.24 -0.62 0.17
CA TRP A 185 12.21 -0.39 1.25
C TRP A 185 13.55 -1.11 1.04
N ALA A 186 13.52 -2.35 0.55
CA ALA A 186 14.71 -3.13 0.25
C ALA A 186 15.58 -2.50 -0.85
N ASN A 187 14.97 -1.66 -1.69
CA ASN A 187 15.64 -0.94 -2.78
C ASN A 187 15.86 0.55 -2.49
N SER A 188 15.71 0.99 -1.23
CA SER A 188 15.84 2.41 -0.86
C SER A 188 14.88 3.34 -1.60
N GLY A 189 13.75 2.80 -2.09
CA GLY A 189 12.81 3.50 -2.95
C GLY A 189 11.97 4.53 -2.20
N LEU A 190 11.55 5.56 -2.94
CA LEU A 190 10.71 6.65 -2.50
C LEU A 190 9.35 6.63 -3.20
N CYS A 191 8.37 7.15 -2.47
CA CYS A 191 7.01 7.35 -2.95
C CYS A 191 6.75 8.86 -3.11
N ALA A 192 6.29 9.29 -4.28
CA ALA A 192 5.77 10.64 -4.48
C ALA A 192 4.34 10.71 -3.93
N THR A 193 4.16 11.43 -2.83
CA THR A 193 2.90 11.54 -2.10
C THR A 193 2.30 12.94 -2.31
N PRO A 194 1.04 13.05 -2.74
CA PRO A 194 0.45 14.32 -3.11
C PRO A 194 0.21 15.19 -1.87
N ALA A 195 0.29 16.51 -2.03
CA ALA A 195 0.01 17.48 -0.96
C ALA A 195 -1.49 17.57 -0.61
N ARG A 196 -2.34 16.97 -1.43
CA ARG A 196 -3.79 16.80 -1.22
C ARG A 196 -4.17 15.33 -1.38
N ASN A 197 -5.27 14.91 -0.78
CA ASN A 197 -5.79 13.57 -1.00
C ASN A 197 -6.43 13.50 -2.39
N LEU A 198 -5.86 12.75 -3.33
CA LEU A 198 -6.40 12.67 -4.70
C LEU A 198 -7.34 11.49 -4.91
N VAL A 199 -7.40 10.55 -3.96
CA VAL A 199 -8.20 9.32 -4.07
C VAL A 199 -8.96 9.08 -2.77
N ARG A 200 -10.28 8.92 -2.88
CA ARG A 200 -11.16 8.51 -1.78
C ARG A 200 -11.42 7.01 -1.87
N ASN A 201 -11.23 6.28 -0.77
CA ASN A 201 -11.62 4.87 -0.71
C ASN A 201 -13.03 4.74 -0.11
N ILE A 202 -13.94 4.09 -0.85
CA ILE A 202 -15.35 3.85 -0.47
C ILE A 202 -15.61 2.41 -0.02
N GLY A 203 -14.58 1.56 0.06
CA GLY A 203 -14.66 0.13 0.41
C GLY A 203 -14.81 -0.15 1.91
N PHE A 204 -15.27 0.84 2.68
CA PHE A 204 -15.51 0.73 4.12
C PHE A 204 -17.00 0.78 4.46
N ASP A 205 -17.89 0.53 3.49
CA ASP A 205 -19.32 0.41 3.72
C ASP A 205 -19.70 -0.99 4.26
N THR A 206 -20.97 -1.20 4.67
CA THR A 206 -21.44 -2.41 5.35
C THR A 206 -21.27 -3.71 4.56
N GLU A 207 -21.05 -3.61 3.24
CA GLU A 207 -20.85 -4.75 2.32
C GLU A 207 -19.37 -5.06 2.03
N ALA A 208 -18.41 -4.37 2.67
CA ALA A 208 -16.98 -4.56 2.46
C ALA A 208 -16.51 -6.01 2.74
N THR A 209 -15.84 -6.64 1.78
CA THR A 209 -15.44 -8.04 1.88
C THR A 209 -14.10 -8.29 2.58
N ASN A 210 -13.24 -7.27 2.68
CA ASN A 210 -11.83 -7.42 3.11
C ASN A 210 -11.43 -6.61 4.36
N THR A 211 -12.22 -5.64 4.81
CA THR A 211 -11.81 -4.74 5.91
C THR A 211 -12.86 -4.71 7.01
N LYS A 212 -12.49 -5.13 8.23
CA LYS A 212 -13.38 -5.08 9.41
C LYS A 212 -13.32 -3.69 10.04
N TRP A 213 -14.49 -3.13 10.31
CA TRP A 213 -14.74 -1.82 10.92
C TRP A 213 -13.79 -1.48 12.09
N ASP A 214 -12.92 -0.50 11.86
CA ASP A 214 -12.20 0.23 12.91
C ASP A 214 -12.55 1.72 12.76
N LEU A 215 -13.05 2.34 13.84
CA LEU A 215 -13.59 3.72 13.82
C LEU A 215 -12.60 4.75 13.27
N ILE A 216 -11.29 4.47 13.34
CA ILE A 216 -10.24 5.39 12.89
C ILE A 216 -9.89 5.18 11.40
N TYR A 217 -10.07 3.96 10.86
CA TYR A 217 -10.02 3.71 9.41
C TYR A 217 -11.19 4.40 8.71
N SER A 218 -12.38 4.40 9.33
CA SER A 218 -13.54 5.17 8.85
C SER A 218 -13.24 6.67 8.68
N ALA A 219 -12.44 7.28 9.56
CA ALA A 219 -12.07 8.69 9.45
C ALA A 219 -11.09 8.97 8.29
N HIS A 220 -10.24 8.02 7.91
CA HIS A 220 -9.31 8.17 6.79
C HIS A 220 -9.85 7.66 5.45
N SER A 221 -10.85 6.77 5.45
CA SER A 221 -11.63 6.44 4.25
C SER A 221 -12.64 7.53 3.94
N ALA A 222 -13.09 8.29 4.96
CA ALA A 222 -13.93 9.48 4.78
C ALA A 222 -13.19 10.69 4.17
N LEU A 223 -11.87 10.63 3.96
CA LEU A 223 -11.15 11.72 3.30
C LEU A 223 -11.64 11.84 1.85
N ALA A 224 -12.21 12.98 1.51
CA ALA A 224 -12.62 13.28 0.16
C ALA A 224 -11.42 13.32 -0.78
N ALA A 225 -11.64 12.99 -2.04
CA ALA A 225 -10.69 13.33 -3.09
C ALA A 225 -10.82 14.85 -3.34
N GLU A 226 -9.68 15.53 -3.39
CA GLU A 226 -9.54 16.96 -3.66
C GLU A 226 -8.75 17.14 -4.95
N GLU A 227 -9.01 18.24 -5.65
CA GLU A 227 -8.25 18.59 -6.85
C GLU A 227 -6.91 19.24 -6.47
N LEU A 228 -5.85 18.91 -7.22
CA LEU A 228 -4.59 19.63 -7.20
C LEU A 228 -4.61 20.82 -8.16
N GLU A 229 -3.96 21.91 -7.76
CA GLU A 229 -3.67 23.03 -8.65
C GLU A 229 -2.62 22.62 -9.70
N LEU A 230 -2.88 23.02 -10.96
CA LEU A 230 -2.00 22.78 -12.10
C LEU A 230 -1.49 24.11 -12.67
N PRO A 231 -0.26 24.19 -13.21
CA PRO A 231 0.71 23.09 -13.35
C PRO A 231 1.30 22.63 -12.02
N LEU A 232 1.83 21.41 -11.96
CA LEU A 232 2.42 20.88 -10.72
C LEU A 232 3.65 21.69 -10.31
N LYS A 233 3.79 21.92 -9.01
CA LYS A 233 4.98 22.46 -8.37
C LYS A 233 5.82 21.29 -7.86
N HIS A 234 7.02 21.14 -8.39
CA HIS A 234 7.90 20.03 -8.04
C HIS A 234 8.85 20.40 -6.91
N PRO A 235 9.03 19.51 -5.91
CA PRO A 235 10.06 19.67 -4.90
C PRO A 235 11.45 19.71 -5.55
N ALA A 236 12.31 20.59 -5.03
CA ALA A 236 13.66 20.80 -5.57
C ALA A 236 14.59 19.59 -5.39
N THR A 237 14.28 18.68 -4.46
CA THR A 237 15.10 17.51 -4.16
C THR A 237 14.26 16.23 -4.10
N VAL A 238 14.90 15.12 -4.45
CA VAL A 238 14.32 13.77 -4.35
C VAL A 238 14.81 13.14 -3.05
N LEU A 239 14.28 13.63 -1.93
CA LEU A 239 14.63 13.21 -0.58
C LEU A 239 13.37 13.02 0.24
N ALA A 240 13.29 11.92 0.98
CA ALA A 240 12.17 11.67 1.87
C ALA A 240 12.06 12.74 2.97
N SER A 241 10.86 13.27 3.16
CA SER A 241 10.53 14.23 4.22
C SER A 241 10.45 13.52 5.57
N SER A 242 11.55 13.51 6.32
CA SER A 242 11.65 12.78 7.59
C SER A 242 10.66 13.24 8.66
N ASP A 243 10.36 14.54 8.69
CA ASP A 243 9.37 15.14 9.59
C ASP A 243 7.94 14.63 9.30
N ARG A 244 7.62 14.48 8.01
CA ARG A 244 6.31 13.97 7.55
C ARG A 244 6.19 12.48 7.75
N ASP A 245 7.24 11.74 7.44
CA ASP A 245 7.35 10.31 7.72
C ASP A 245 7.17 10.04 9.23
N GLU A 246 7.84 10.81 10.10
CA GLU A 246 7.70 10.64 11.55
C GLU A 246 6.28 10.96 12.04
N LEU A 247 5.66 12.01 11.49
CA LEU A 247 4.28 12.35 11.81
C LEU A 247 3.32 11.21 11.43
N GLU A 248 3.49 10.63 10.24
CA GLU A 248 2.67 9.51 9.80
C GLU A 248 2.87 8.28 10.69
N ALA A 249 4.11 7.93 11.02
CA ALA A 249 4.43 6.83 11.94
C ALA A 249 3.78 7.02 13.32
N ARG A 250 3.79 8.25 13.85
CA ARG A 250 3.10 8.59 15.12
C ARG A 250 1.58 8.47 14.98
N LEU A 251 1.01 8.92 13.87
CA LEU A 251 -0.42 8.76 13.61
C LEU A 251 -0.81 7.30 13.58
N GLN A 252 -0.10 6.45 12.82
CA GLN A 252 -0.31 5.01 12.77
C GLN A 252 -0.18 4.36 14.17
N ALA A 253 0.83 4.76 14.94
CA ALA A 253 1.04 4.25 16.30
C ALA A 253 -0.05 4.69 17.30
N SER A 254 -0.68 5.84 17.09
CA SER A 254 -1.74 6.39 17.96
C SER A 254 -3.12 5.75 17.75
N ARG A 255 -3.28 4.93 16.70
CA ARG A 255 -4.54 4.24 16.34
C ARG A 255 -4.96 3.18 17.36
N GLY A 256 -4.06 2.74 18.24
CA GLY A 256 -4.39 1.90 19.39
C GLY A 256 -4.53 2.71 20.68
N ARG A 257 -5.73 3.18 21.02
CA ARG A 257 -5.97 3.80 22.35
C ARG A 257 -6.58 2.80 23.33
N GLY A 258 -5.84 2.49 24.39
CA GLY A 258 -6.27 1.69 25.54
C GLY A 258 -5.09 1.21 26.41
N LEU A 259 -5.25 1.17 27.73
CA LEU A 259 -4.18 0.76 28.67
C LEU A 259 -3.65 -0.66 28.37
N LEU A 260 -4.55 -1.58 28.04
CA LEU A 260 -4.23 -2.95 27.61
C LEU A 260 -3.44 -2.98 26.28
N HIS A 261 -3.71 -2.03 25.38
CA HIS A 261 -2.96 -1.92 24.12
C HIS A 261 -1.53 -1.46 24.35
N ALA A 262 -1.33 -0.43 25.18
CA ALA A 262 0.00 0.03 25.55
C ALA A 262 0.81 -1.11 26.18
N LEU A 263 0.23 -1.86 27.12
CA LEU A 263 0.87 -3.02 27.75
C LEU A 263 1.23 -4.11 26.72
N ASN A 264 0.30 -4.47 25.83
CA ASN A 264 0.54 -5.46 24.77
C ASN A 264 1.64 -5.04 23.80
N LYS A 265 1.76 -3.74 23.52
CA LYS A 265 2.80 -3.18 22.66
C LYS A 265 4.19 -3.34 23.30
N TYR A 266 4.34 -3.02 24.58
CA TYR A 266 5.59 -3.24 25.32
C TYR A 266 5.94 -4.74 25.43
N ILE A 267 4.96 -5.59 25.72
CA ILE A 267 5.16 -7.05 25.76
C ILE A 267 5.64 -7.57 24.40
N SER A 268 5.06 -7.08 23.31
CA SER A 268 5.44 -7.51 21.97
C SER A 268 6.84 -7.05 21.58
N VAL A 269 7.21 -5.82 21.95
CA VAL A 269 8.60 -5.32 21.82
C VAL A 269 9.57 -6.21 22.58
N LEU A 270 9.24 -6.57 23.82
CA LEU A 270 10.05 -7.50 24.62
C LEU A 270 10.16 -8.88 23.96
N ARG A 271 9.10 -9.39 23.32
CA ARG A 271 9.13 -10.64 22.56
C ARG A 271 10.04 -10.57 21.34
N VAL A 272 10.00 -9.48 20.57
CA VAL A 272 10.94 -9.26 19.45
C VAL A 272 12.37 -9.21 19.96
N LEU A 273 12.62 -8.46 21.03
CA LEU A 273 13.95 -8.36 21.65
C LEU A 273 14.44 -9.73 22.12
N LEU A 274 13.62 -10.49 22.85
CA LEU A 274 13.95 -11.84 23.33
C LEU A 274 14.25 -12.77 22.15
N LYS A 275 13.42 -12.74 21.11
CA LYS A 275 13.62 -13.54 19.89
C LYS A 275 14.94 -13.19 19.21
N ARG A 276 15.27 -11.90 19.12
CA ARG A 276 16.53 -11.41 18.53
C ARG A 276 17.76 -11.78 19.36
N THR A 277 17.69 -11.72 20.69
CA THR A 277 18.86 -11.94 21.56
C THR A 277 19.13 -13.42 21.83
N THR A 278 18.08 -14.24 21.90
CA THR A 278 18.21 -15.65 22.32
C THR A 278 17.89 -16.65 21.22
N GLY A 279 17.23 -16.22 20.13
CA GLY A 279 16.63 -17.12 19.14
C GLY A 279 15.38 -17.85 19.63
N ILE A 280 15.05 -17.76 20.92
CA ILE A 280 13.95 -18.48 21.58
C ILE A 280 12.64 -17.67 21.46
N GLY A 281 11.52 -18.38 21.32
CA GLY A 281 10.18 -17.80 21.26
C GLY A 281 9.67 -17.57 19.82
N GLU A 282 8.43 -17.12 19.71
CA GLU A 282 7.79 -16.75 18.43
C GLU A 282 7.81 -15.23 18.23
N TRP A 283 7.83 -14.81 16.97
CA TRP A 283 7.57 -13.42 16.63
C TRP A 283 6.16 -13.02 17.11
N PRO A 284 5.98 -11.86 17.73
CA PRO A 284 4.67 -11.46 18.21
C PRO A 284 3.73 -11.17 17.03
N ASN A 285 2.45 -11.46 17.23
CA ASN A 285 1.43 -11.06 16.27
C ASN A 285 1.47 -9.54 16.07
N PRO A 286 1.59 -9.02 14.83
CA PRO A 286 1.66 -7.58 14.59
C PRO A 286 0.42 -6.82 15.09
N GLY A 287 -0.74 -7.48 15.18
CA GLY A 287 -1.95 -6.94 15.79
C GLY A 287 -1.83 -6.65 17.30
N LEU A 288 -0.83 -7.22 17.98
CA LEU A 288 -0.48 -6.87 19.36
C LEU A 288 0.43 -5.63 19.44
N LEU A 289 1.12 -5.29 18.34
CA LEU A 289 1.98 -4.11 18.23
C LEU A 289 1.20 -2.87 17.78
N VAL A 290 0.13 -3.04 17.00
CA VAL A 290 -0.84 -2.01 16.58
C VAL A 290 -2.21 -2.68 16.35
N ARG A 291 -3.32 -2.14 16.88
CA ARG A 291 -4.67 -2.51 16.37
C ARG A 291 -4.94 -1.66 15.13
N GLY A 292 -5.20 -2.31 14.01
CA GLY A 292 -5.48 -1.67 12.73
C GLY A 292 -4.46 -2.09 11.67
N GLY A 293 -4.82 -3.07 10.84
CA GLY A 293 -4.02 -3.54 9.72
C GLY A 293 -4.84 -3.52 8.44
N GLY A 294 -4.21 -3.10 7.34
CA GLY A 294 -4.80 -2.95 6.01
C GLY A 294 -4.44 -1.61 5.41
#